data_AF-A0A507FI23-F1
#
_entry.id   AF-A0A507FI23-F1
#
_cell.length_a   1.000
_cell.length_b   1.000
_cell.length_c   1.000
_cell.angle_alpha   90.00
_cell.angle_beta   90.00
_cell.angle_gamma   90.00
#
_symmetry.space_group_name_H-M   'P 1'
#
loop_
_entity.id
_entity.type
_entity.pdbx_description
1 polymer ?
#
loop_
_entity_poly.entity_id
_entity_poly.type
_entity_poly.pdbx_seq_one_letter_code
_entity_poly.pdbx_strand_id
1 'polypeptide(L)'
;MTETNSNSQGSTAQPPVYENPYYPLEGPPRTPEEHELLKSWIRTEREAVNAQVRTKLGTGSTSSLDEMAMANCADVRWQALQCLRGRSWIGRFTNFCLQEQQRITECVEGQTKHLKALGYHKLGKGATERERMLIANAADRLFLEEMKQKRLKEMQAELDSPKQ
;
A
#
# COMPACT_ATOMS: atom_id res chain seq x y z
N MET A 1 67.14 34.81 24.83
CA MET A 1 65.87 34.45 25.49
C MET A 1 65.12 33.54 24.53
N THR A 2 64.86 32.32 24.96
CA THR A 2 64.35 31.19 24.19
C THR A 2 62.83 31.26 24.09
N GLU A 3 62.29 31.34 22.88
CA GLU A 3 60.86 31.08 22.64
C GLU A 3 60.68 29.63 22.18
N THR A 4 59.85 28.95 22.95
CA THR A 4 59.51 27.53 22.88
C THR A 4 58.51 27.26 21.76
N ASN A 5 58.88 26.34 20.87
CA ASN A 5 58.05 25.84 19.78
C ASN A 5 57.08 24.79 20.35
N SER A 6 55.78 25.12 20.45
CA SER A 6 54.74 24.17 20.89
C SER A 6 54.16 23.45 19.68
N ASN A 7 54.59 22.20 19.52
CA ASN A 7 54.11 21.26 18.52
C ASN A 7 52.83 20.59 19.04
N SER A 8 51.65 21.06 18.61
CA SER A 8 50.38 20.41 18.90
C SER A 8 50.03 19.43 17.77
N GLN A 9 50.30 18.15 18.04
CA GLN A 9 49.87 17.02 17.22
C GLN A 9 48.34 16.99 17.13
N GLY A 10 47.80 17.18 15.93
CA GLY A 10 46.40 16.93 15.60
C GLY A 10 46.12 15.43 15.63
N SER A 11 45.25 15.02 16.55
CA SER A 11 44.66 13.67 16.58
C SER A 11 43.74 13.50 15.37
N THR A 12 44.18 12.78 14.32
CA THR A 12 43.31 12.32 13.24
C THR A 12 42.68 10.99 13.64
N ALA A 13 41.78 11.02 14.62
CA ALA A 13 40.88 9.89 14.86
C ALA A 13 39.88 9.83 13.67
N GLN A 14 40.11 8.92 12.74
CA GLN A 14 39.13 8.63 11.69
C GLN A 14 37.81 8.16 12.36
N PRO A 15 36.64 8.66 11.93
CA PRO A 15 35.37 8.20 12.47
C PRO A 15 35.20 6.70 12.19
N PRO A 16 34.48 5.96 13.06
CA PRO A 16 34.25 4.54 12.86
C PRO A 16 33.59 4.29 11.50
N VAL A 17 34.17 3.40 10.71
CA VAL A 17 33.64 2.95 9.42
C VAL A 17 32.32 2.22 9.71
N TYR A 18 31.20 2.87 9.38
CA TYR A 18 29.89 2.26 9.49
C TYR A 18 29.68 1.36 8.28
N GLU A 19 29.79 0.04 8.47
CA GLU A 19 29.38 -0.94 7.45
C GLU A 19 27.86 -0.90 7.33
N ASN A 20 27.35 -0.40 6.20
CA ASN A 20 25.93 -0.45 5.88
C ASN A 20 25.64 -1.77 5.14
N PRO A 21 25.01 -2.77 5.80
CA PRO A 21 24.74 -4.06 5.17
C PRO A 21 23.76 -3.98 3.98
N TYR A 22 23.11 -2.83 3.79
CA TYR A 22 22.12 -2.60 2.75
C TYR A 22 22.65 -1.76 1.57
N TYR A 23 23.90 -1.33 1.60
CA TYR A 23 24.46 -0.45 0.58
C TYR A 23 25.94 -0.79 0.30
N PRO A 24 26.30 -1.14 -0.95
CA PRO A 24 27.60 -1.75 -1.26
C PRO A 24 28.77 -0.76 -1.34
N LEU A 25 28.53 0.54 -1.16
CA LEU A 25 29.54 1.59 -1.26
C LEU A 25 29.69 2.32 0.09
N GLU A 26 30.87 2.86 0.37
CA GLU A 26 31.11 3.66 1.59
C GLU A 26 30.39 5.03 1.54
N GLY A 27 29.91 5.44 0.37
CA GLY A 27 29.22 6.70 0.15
C GLY A 27 28.61 6.80 -1.25
N PRO A 28 28.18 8.00 -1.68
CA PRO A 28 27.65 8.20 -3.03
C PRO A 28 28.65 7.75 -4.08
N PRO A 29 28.22 7.12 -5.19
CA PRO A 29 29.11 6.63 -6.22
C PRO A 29 29.83 7.81 -6.90
N ARG A 30 31.15 7.72 -6.98
CA ARG A 30 32.07 8.74 -7.51
C ARG A 30 32.69 8.32 -8.83
N THR A 31 32.80 7.03 -9.10
CA THR A 31 33.36 6.49 -10.35
C THR A 31 32.31 5.77 -11.20
N PRO A 32 32.53 5.61 -12.52
CA PRO A 32 31.65 4.80 -13.36
C PRO A 32 31.51 3.35 -12.90
N GLU A 33 32.59 2.78 -12.36
CA GLU A 33 32.62 1.41 -11.85
C GLU A 33 31.73 1.27 -10.60
N GLU A 34 31.78 2.24 -9.69
CA GLU A 34 30.91 2.28 -8.50
C GLU A 34 29.43 2.44 -8.89
N HIS A 35 29.15 3.20 -9.95
CA HIS A 35 27.79 3.33 -10.48
C HIS A 35 27.26 2.00 -11.02
N GLU A 36 28.07 1.24 -11.76
CA GLU A 36 27.67 -0.07 -12.27
C GLU A 36 27.51 -1.09 -11.15
N LEU A 37 28.38 -1.06 -10.14
CA LEU A 37 28.24 -1.89 -8.95
C LEU A 37 26.90 -1.62 -8.26
N LEU A 38 26.57 -0.35 -8.00
CA LEU A 38 25.30 0.03 -7.38
C LEU A 38 24.09 -0.40 -8.22
N LYS A 39 24.12 -0.20 -9.55
CA LYS A 39 23.03 -0.65 -10.45
C LYS A 39 22.84 -2.16 -10.39
N SER A 40 23.93 -2.93 -10.40
CA SER A 40 23.88 -4.38 -10.32
C SER A 40 23.27 -4.85 -9.00
N TRP A 41 23.65 -4.23 -7.88
CA TRP A 41 23.09 -4.50 -6.57
C TRP A 41 21.60 -4.18 -6.49
N ILE A 42 21.19 -2.99 -6.95
CA ILE A 42 19.78 -2.59 -7.00
C ILE A 42 18.95 -3.59 -7.81
N ARG A 43 19.49 -4.09 -8.93
CA ARG A 43 18.82 -5.10 -9.76
C ARG A 43 18.64 -6.41 -8.98
N THR A 44 19.71 -6.91 -8.36
CA THR A 44 19.67 -8.15 -7.56
C THR A 44 18.69 -8.04 -6.39
N GLU A 45 18.73 -6.94 -5.63
CA GLU A 45 17.80 -6.70 -4.52
C GLU A 45 16.35 -6.61 -4.99
N ARG A 46 16.10 -5.90 -6.11
CA ARG A 46 14.77 -5.85 -6.71
C ARG A 46 14.28 -7.23 -7.13
N GLU A 47 15.14 -8.05 -7.72
CA GLU A 47 14.80 -9.42 -8.12
C GLU A 47 14.51 -10.31 -6.90
N ALA A 48 15.31 -10.22 -5.84
CA ALA A 48 15.10 -10.96 -4.60
C ALA A 48 13.78 -10.56 -3.91
N VAL A 49 13.50 -9.27 -3.80
CA VAL A 49 12.22 -8.76 -3.27
C VAL A 49 11.05 -9.24 -4.13
N ASN A 50 11.16 -9.12 -5.45
CA ASN A 50 10.12 -9.60 -6.37
C ASN A 50 9.90 -11.11 -6.27
N ALA A 51 10.96 -11.91 -6.07
CA ALA A 51 10.85 -13.34 -5.86
C ALA A 51 10.12 -13.66 -4.55
N GLN A 52 10.44 -12.97 -3.45
CA GLN A 52 9.75 -13.12 -2.17
C GLN A 52 8.27 -12.69 -2.23
N VAL A 53 7.98 -11.63 -2.97
CA VAL A 53 6.61 -11.19 -3.21
C VAL A 53 5.85 -12.26 -4.01
N ARG A 54 6.45 -12.82 -5.06
CA ARG A 54 5.85 -13.90 -5.86
C ARG A 54 5.63 -15.19 -5.08
N THR A 55 6.54 -15.56 -4.17
CA THR A 55 6.34 -16.75 -3.32
C THR A 55 5.23 -16.53 -2.30
N LYS A 56 5.12 -15.33 -1.71
CA LYS A 56 4.04 -14.97 -0.79
C LYS A 56 2.67 -14.82 -1.46
N LEU A 57 2.64 -14.33 -2.71
CA LEU A 57 1.42 -14.14 -3.50
C LEU A 57 1.06 -15.36 -4.38
N GLY A 58 1.93 -16.38 -4.44
CA GLY A 58 1.83 -17.51 -5.38
C GLY A 58 0.78 -18.57 -5.05
N THR A 59 0.11 -18.47 -3.91
CA THR A 59 -0.91 -19.43 -3.43
C THR A 59 -2.31 -18.81 -3.41
N GLY A 60 -3.01 -18.88 -4.56
CA GLY A 60 -4.48 -18.88 -4.61
C GLY A 60 -5.12 -17.68 -5.32
N SER A 61 -5.72 -17.90 -6.49
CA SER A 61 -6.44 -16.87 -7.27
C SER A 61 -7.76 -16.39 -6.64
N THR A 62 -8.07 -16.81 -5.42
CA THR A 62 -9.14 -16.24 -4.57
C THR A 62 -8.59 -15.22 -3.58
N SER A 63 -7.40 -15.46 -2.99
CA SER A 63 -6.78 -14.48 -2.08
C SER A 63 -6.45 -13.19 -2.80
N SER A 64 -6.02 -13.26 -4.07
CA SER A 64 -5.73 -12.05 -4.86
C SER A 64 -6.97 -11.20 -5.16
N LEU A 65 -8.16 -11.83 -5.23
CA LEU A 65 -9.39 -11.10 -5.53
C LEU A 65 -9.91 -10.39 -4.31
N ASP A 66 -10.01 -11.10 -3.18
CA ASP A 66 -10.45 -10.51 -1.91
C ASP A 66 -9.45 -9.45 -1.44
N GLU A 67 -8.15 -9.69 -1.60
CA GLU A 67 -7.09 -8.72 -1.31
C GLU A 67 -7.24 -7.46 -2.17
N MET A 68 -7.52 -7.61 -3.47
CA MET A 68 -7.70 -6.46 -4.36
C MET A 68 -9.01 -5.71 -4.07
N ALA A 69 -10.10 -6.41 -3.77
CA ALA A 69 -11.35 -5.79 -3.34
C ALA A 69 -11.13 -4.98 -2.05
N MET A 70 -10.40 -5.54 -1.09
CA MET A 70 -10.00 -4.85 0.14
C MET A 70 -9.07 -3.66 -0.12
N ALA A 71 -8.19 -3.75 -1.10
CA ALA A 71 -7.30 -2.65 -1.50
C ALA A 71 -8.09 -1.47 -2.09
N ASN A 72 -9.06 -1.73 -2.96
CA ASN A 72 -9.97 -0.69 -3.48
C ASN A 72 -10.80 -0.05 -2.35
N CYS A 73 -11.13 -0.81 -1.30
CA CYS A 73 -11.88 -0.32 -0.14
C CYS A 73 -11.01 0.29 0.97
N ALA A 74 -9.76 0.67 0.69
CA ALA A 74 -8.81 1.15 1.70
C ALA A 74 -9.32 2.38 2.48
N ASP A 75 -9.97 3.34 1.80
CA ASP A 75 -10.50 4.55 2.44
C ASP A 75 -11.65 4.25 3.40
N VAL A 76 -12.56 3.35 3.00
CA VAL A 76 -13.68 2.91 3.84
C VAL A 76 -13.17 2.15 5.07
N ARG A 77 -12.16 1.29 4.85
CA ARG A 77 -11.48 0.57 5.92
C ARG A 77 -10.79 1.53 6.89
N TRP A 78 -10.14 2.58 6.38
CA TRP A 78 -9.51 3.60 7.20
C TRP A 78 -10.54 4.31 8.09
N GLN A 79 -11.71 4.68 7.55
CA GLN A 79 -12.79 5.29 8.33
C GLN A 79 -13.28 4.38 9.47
N ALA A 80 -13.43 3.08 9.22
CA ALA A 80 -13.80 2.14 10.28
C ALA A 80 -12.73 2.03 11.37
N LEU A 81 -11.45 2.03 10.98
CA LEU A 81 -10.34 2.04 11.94
C LEU A 81 -10.33 3.33 12.78
N GLN A 82 -10.72 4.47 12.20
CA GLN A 82 -10.86 5.71 12.95
C GLN A 82 -12.01 5.63 13.98
N CYS A 83 -13.16 5.05 13.60
CA CYS A 83 -14.25 4.78 14.54
C CYS A 83 -13.78 3.95 15.74
N LEU A 84 -12.96 2.93 15.50
CA LEU A 84 -12.40 2.05 16.53
C LEU A 84 -11.28 2.70 17.38
N ARG A 85 -10.48 3.60 16.80
CA ARG A 85 -9.37 4.27 17.49
C ARG A 85 -9.81 5.37 18.45
N GLY A 86 -10.89 6.09 18.13
CA GLY A 86 -11.36 7.21 18.94
C GLY A 86 -12.00 6.83 20.28
N ARG A 87 -12.02 5.54 20.68
CA ARG A 87 -12.92 5.08 21.76
C ARG A 87 -12.29 4.10 22.74
N SER A 88 -12.72 4.24 24.01
CA SER A 88 -12.32 3.41 25.15
C SER A 88 -12.68 1.94 24.94
N TRP A 89 -12.00 1.02 25.63
CA TRP A 89 -12.20 -0.43 25.53
C TRP A 89 -13.67 -0.87 25.68
N ILE A 90 -14.47 -0.13 26.48
CA ILE A 90 -15.91 -0.37 26.68
C ILE A 90 -16.74 -0.06 25.43
N GLY A 91 -16.31 0.87 24.59
CA GLY A 91 -16.96 1.24 23.33
C GLY A 91 -16.72 0.24 22.19
N ARG A 92 -15.76 -0.69 22.31
CA ARG A 92 -15.57 -1.79 21.35
C ARG A 92 -16.63 -2.89 21.47
N PHE A 93 -17.26 -3.04 22.64
CA PHE A 93 -18.23 -4.10 22.92
C PHE A 93 -19.69 -3.69 22.65
N THR A 94 -19.92 -2.40 22.48
CA THR A 94 -21.22 -1.88 22.04
C THR A 94 -21.13 -1.70 20.52
N ASN A 95 -22.17 -2.12 19.81
CA ASN A 95 -22.36 -2.14 18.34
C ASN A 95 -22.24 -0.75 17.63
N PHE A 96 -21.32 0.10 18.07
CA PHE A 96 -21.24 1.52 17.72
C PHE A 96 -20.63 1.79 16.35
N CYS A 97 -19.76 0.91 15.85
CA CYS A 97 -19.18 1.03 14.51
C CYS A 97 -19.84 0.06 13.51
N LEU A 98 -21.08 -0.37 13.77
CA LEU A 98 -21.81 -1.28 12.88
C LEU A 98 -21.99 -0.67 11.49
N GLN A 99 -22.24 0.64 11.41
CA GLN A 99 -22.44 1.32 10.13
C GLN A 99 -21.15 1.30 9.30
N GLU A 100 -20.00 1.54 9.92
CA GLU A 100 -18.70 1.51 9.28
C GLU A 100 -18.31 0.10 8.86
N GLN A 101 -18.63 -0.91 9.68
CA GLN A 101 -18.45 -2.31 9.29
C GLN A 101 -19.34 -2.68 8.10
N GLN A 102 -20.61 -2.27 8.11
CA GLN A 102 -21.52 -2.50 7.01
C GLN A 102 -21.02 -1.84 5.72
N ARG A 103 -20.49 -0.61 5.78
CA ARG A 103 -19.90 0.07 4.62
C ARG A 103 -18.69 -0.67 4.05
N ILE A 104 -17.85 -1.28 4.89
CA ILE A 104 -16.76 -2.13 4.40
C ILE A 104 -17.34 -3.33 3.65
N THR A 105 -18.30 -4.03 4.24
CA THR A 105 -18.93 -5.20 3.60
C THR A 105 -19.54 -4.84 2.25
N GLU A 106 -20.34 -3.77 2.20
CA GLU A 106 -20.94 -3.27 0.95
C GLU A 106 -19.88 -2.92 -0.10
N CYS A 107 -18.78 -2.29 0.32
CA CYS A 107 -17.68 -1.97 -0.58
C CYS A 107 -17.00 -3.24 -1.12
N VAL A 108 -16.63 -4.18 -0.25
CA VAL A 108 -15.91 -5.40 -0.62
C VAL A 108 -16.76 -6.29 -1.53
N GLU A 109 -18.05 -6.44 -1.24
CA GLU A 109 -18.97 -7.20 -2.08
C GLU A 109 -19.15 -6.55 -3.45
N GLY A 110 -19.33 -5.22 -3.49
CA GLY A 110 -19.43 -4.45 -4.74
C GLY A 110 -18.17 -4.57 -5.59
N GLN A 111 -17.00 -4.35 -4.99
CA GLN A 111 -15.71 -4.49 -5.67
C GLN A 111 -15.47 -5.93 -6.15
N THR A 112 -15.80 -6.93 -5.34
CA THR A 112 -15.72 -8.35 -5.71
C THR A 112 -16.56 -8.65 -6.94
N LYS A 113 -17.80 -8.13 -7.00
CA LYS A 113 -18.70 -8.26 -8.14
C LYS A 113 -18.09 -7.65 -9.41
N HIS A 114 -17.58 -6.42 -9.34
CA HIS A 114 -16.99 -5.73 -10.50
C HIS A 114 -15.67 -6.35 -10.95
N LEU A 115 -14.79 -6.73 -10.02
CA LEU A 115 -13.56 -7.47 -10.32
C LEU A 115 -13.85 -8.81 -11.01
N LYS A 116 -14.89 -9.54 -10.55
CA LYS A 116 -15.33 -10.77 -11.22
C LYS A 116 -15.87 -10.49 -12.62
N ALA A 117 -16.69 -9.47 -12.79
CA ALA A 117 -17.25 -9.07 -14.08
C ALA A 117 -16.17 -8.69 -15.11
N LEU A 118 -15.13 -7.98 -14.66
CA LEU A 118 -13.98 -7.61 -15.50
C LEU A 118 -12.95 -8.74 -15.69
N GLY A 119 -13.21 -9.92 -15.13
CA GLY A 119 -12.36 -11.10 -15.33
C GLY A 119 -11.08 -11.13 -14.50
N TYR A 120 -10.99 -10.37 -13.41
CA TYR A 120 -9.80 -10.35 -12.54
C TYR A 120 -9.43 -11.75 -12.02
N HIS A 121 -10.42 -12.56 -11.64
CA HIS A 121 -10.22 -13.95 -11.20
C HIS A 121 -9.66 -14.89 -12.29
N LYS A 122 -9.75 -14.49 -13.56
CA LYS A 122 -9.24 -15.25 -14.71
C LYS A 122 -7.79 -14.88 -15.05
N LEU A 123 -7.24 -13.86 -14.39
CA LEU A 123 -5.85 -13.46 -14.57
C LEU A 123 -4.94 -14.58 -14.04
N GLY A 124 -4.33 -15.31 -14.97
CA GLY A 124 -3.38 -16.36 -14.65
C GLY A 124 -2.10 -15.81 -13.99
N LYS A 125 -1.20 -16.72 -13.62
CA LYS A 125 0.10 -16.38 -13.01
C LYS A 125 1.00 -15.52 -13.91
N GLY A 126 0.74 -15.47 -15.21
CA GLY A 126 1.47 -14.66 -16.18
C GLY A 126 1.00 -13.21 -16.32
N ALA A 127 -0.13 -12.83 -15.71
CA ALA A 127 -0.62 -11.46 -15.79
C ALA A 127 0.32 -10.51 -15.03
N THR A 128 0.75 -9.46 -15.72
CA THR A 128 1.60 -8.40 -15.18
C THR A 128 0.85 -7.60 -14.12
N GLU A 129 1.61 -6.97 -13.23
CA GLU A 129 1.04 -6.07 -12.23
C GLU A 129 0.23 -4.93 -12.87
N ARG A 130 0.72 -4.41 -14.00
CA ARG A 130 0.02 -3.37 -14.75
C ARG A 130 -1.37 -3.82 -15.22
N GLU A 131 -1.50 -5.04 -15.72
CA GLU A 131 -2.79 -5.59 -16.16
C GLU A 131 -3.75 -5.77 -14.99
N ARG A 132 -3.25 -6.26 -13.84
CA ARG A 132 -4.04 -6.38 -12.61
C ARG A 132 -4.56 -5.01 -12.16
N MET A 133 -3.69 -4.01 -12.13
CA MET A 133 -4.04 -2.64 -11.73
C MET A 133 -5.01 -1.97 -12.69
N LEU A 134 -4.92 -2.22 -14.01
CA LEU A 134 -5.88 -1.68 -14.97
C LEU A 134 -7.30 -2.19 -14.68
N ILE A 135 -7.44 -3.49 -14.40
CA ILE A 135 -8.74 -4.08 -14.05
C ILE A 135 -9.21 -3.60 -12.68
N ALA A 136 -8.32 -3.53 -11.69
CA ALA A 136 -8.68 -3.05 -10.35
C ALA A 136 -9.20 -1.60 -10.37
N ASN A 137 -8.53 -0.71 -11.11
CA ASN A 137 -8.95 0.67 -11.27
C ASN A 137 -10.28 0.80 -12.03
N ALA A 138 -10.52 -0.07 -13.02
CA ALA A 138 -11.79 -0.09 -13.74
C ALA A 138 -12.94 -0.59 -12.84
N ALA A 139 -12.70 -1.61 -12.01
CA ALA A 139 -13.66 -2.09 -11.03
C ALA A 139 -14.04 -0.98 -10.04
N ASP A 140 -13.04 -0.23 -9.58
CA ASP A 140 -13.27 0.87 -8.65
C ASP A 140 -14.14 1.98 -9.24
N ARG A 141 -13.89 2.38 -10.49
CA ARG A 141 -14.73 3.36 -11.19
C ARG A 141 -16.18 2.90 -11.30
N LEU A 142 -16.41 1.64 -11.68
CA LEU A 142 -17.76 1.08 -11.79
C LEU A 142 -18.48 1.09 -10.45
N PHE A 143 -17.78 0.75 -9.36
CA PHE A 143 -18.34 0.83 -8.01
C PHE A 143 -18.70 2.27 -7.62
N LEU A 144 -17.82 3.23 -7.86
CA LEU A 144 -18.07 4.64 -7.55
C LEU A 144 -19.26 5.20 -8.35
N GLU A 145 -19.39 4.81 -9.62
CA GLU A 145 -20.55 5.16 -10.46
C GLU A 145 -21.84 4.55 -9.92
N GLU A 146 -21.83 3.26 -9.53
CA GLU A 146 -22.97 2.58 -8.90
C GLU A 146 -23.40 3.29 -7.61
N MET A 147 -22.44 3.64 -6.74
CA MET A 147 -22.71 4.35 -5.49
C MET A 147 -23.26 5.76 -5.73
N LYS A 148 -22.76 6.47 -6.75
CA LYS A 148 -23.30 7.77 -7.16
C LYS A 148 -24.75 7.64 -7.61
N GLN A 149 -25.05 6.65 -8.44
CA GLN A 149 -26.42 6.40 -8.91
C GLN A 149 -27.36 6.01 -7.77
N LYS A 150 -26.91 5.16 -6.83
CA LYS A 150 -27.67 4.78 -5.64
C LYS A 150 -28.04 6.02 -4.81
N ARG A 151 -27.07 6.89 -4.52
CA ARG A 151 -27.29 8.13 -3.77
C ARG A 151 -28.27 9.08 -4.48
N LEU A 152 -28.16 9.22 -5.81
CA LEU A 152 -29.09 10.05 -6.59
C LEU A 152 -30.53 9.51 -6.51
N LYS A 153 -30.72 8.19 -6.58
CA LYS A 153 -32.04 7.56 -6.44
C LYS A 153 -32.61 7.73 -5.04
N GLU A 154 -31.80 7.61 -4.00
CA GLU A 154 -32.21 7.84 -2.61
C GLU A 154 -32.66 9.29 -2.40
N MET A 155 -31.89 10.27 -2.89
CA MET A 155 -32.28 11.68 -2.84
C MET A 155 -33.57 11.97 -3.61
N GLN A 156 -33.74 11.36 -4.79
CA GLN A 156 -34.96 11.53 -5.57
C GLN A 156 -36.17 10.92 -4.83
N ALA A 157 -36.02 9.75 -4.23
CA ALA A 157 -37.07 9.11 -3.44
C ALA A 157 -37.47 9.93 -2.21
N GLU A 158 -36.51 10.61 -1.55
CA GLU A 158 -36.80 11.53 -0.45
C GLU A 158 -37.58 12.77 -0.91
N LEU A 159 -37.29 13.30 -2.11
CA LEU A 159 -38.01 14.44 -2.69
C LEU A 159 -39.44 14.05 -3.11
N ASP A 160 -39.61 12.84 -3.63
CA ASP A 160 -40.89 12.33 -4.12
C ASP A 160 -41.79 11.79 -2.98
N SER A 161 -41.26 11.65 -1.77
CA SER A 161 -42.02 11.19 -0.62
C SER A 161 -42.93 12.31 -0.09
N PRO A 162 -44.27 12.12 -0.06
CA PRO A 162 -45.19 13.15 0.41
C PRO A 162 -44.91 13.44 1.90
N LYS A 163 -44.70 14.72 2.23
CA LYS A 163 -44.62 15.18 3.62
C LYS A 163 -45.92 14.80 4.32
N GLN A 164 -45.86 13.81 5.22
CA GLN A 164 -46.91 13.52 6.19
C GLN A 164 -46.93 14.60 7.28
#